data_AF-A0A842UZ49-F1
#
_entry.id   AF-A0A842UZ49-F1
#
_cell.length_a   1.000
_cell.length_b   1.000
_cell.length_c   1.000
_cell.angle_alpha   90.00
_cell.angle_beta   90.00
_cell.angle_gamma   90.00
#
_symmetry.space_group_name_H-M   'P 1'
#
loop_
_entity.id
_entity.type
_entity.pdbx_description
1 polymer ?
#
loop_
_entity_poly.entity_id
_entity_poly.type
_entity_poly.pdbx_seq_one_letter_code
_entity_poly.pdbx_strand_id
1 'polypeptide(L)'
;FWIEHKKQELMQTISKVDLLLLNDGEARQLFDTVNLVEAANKALELGPKFVIIKKGEHGALLFSKNSHFNAPGYPLQTIKDPTGCGDSFGGALAGYLAKTKDISEPNIRKAIIYGSVIASHNAEGFSLQRMQDLSEEQISQRFDEFRKIREF
;
A
#
# COMPACT_ATOMS: atom_id res chain seq x y z
N PHE A 1 -1.52 -19.34 -1.46
CA PHE A 1 -2.78 -19.94 -1.97
C PHE A 1 -3.21 -19.42 -3.34
N TRP A 2 -3.85 -18.24 -3.49
CA TRP A 2 -4.42 -17.80 -4.78
C TRP A 2 -3.41 -17.69 -5.93
N ILE A 3 -2.25 -17.08 -5.65
CA ILE A 3 -1.16 -16.93 -6.64
C ILE A 3 -0.66 -18.30 -7.14
N GLU A 4 -0.65 -19.31 -6.28
CA GLU A 4 -0.11 -20.65 -6.58
C GLU A 4 -1.16 -21.57 -7.23
N HIS A 5 -2.40 -21.53 -6.75
CA HIS A 5 -3.41 -22.54 -7.07
C HIS A 5 -4.48 -22.03 -8.07
N LYS A 6 -4.57 -20.71 -8.26
CA LYS A 6 -5.64 -20.02 -9.02
C LYS A 6 -5.09 -18.84 -9.81
N LYS A 7 -3.88 -19.00 -10.35
CA LYS A 7 -3.16 -17.93 -11.04
C LYS A 7 -3.93 -17.38 -12.23
N GLN A 8 -4.58 -18.23 -13.03
CA GLN A 8 -5.32 -17.79 -14.21
C GLN A 8 -6.52 -16.92 -13.83
N GLU A 9 -7.32 -17.36 -12.87
CA GLU A 9 -8.47 -16.63 -12.37
C GLU A 9 -8.03 -15.30 -11.72
N LEU A 10 -6.94 -15.31 -10.96
CA LEU A 10 -6.35 -14.10 -10.38
C LEU A 10 -5.95 -13.09 -11.46
N MET A 11 -5.30 -13.52 -12.54
CA MET A 11 -4.88 -12.65 -13.64
C MET A 11 -6.10 -12.04 -14.36
N GLN A 12 -7.19 -12.81 -14.51
CA GLN A 12 -8.46 -12.29 -15.05
C GLN A 12 -9.15 -11.28 -14.12
N THR A 13 -8.99 -11.42 -12.81
CA THR A 13 -9.46 -10.42 -11.84
C THR A 13 -8.63 -9.15 -11.94
N ILE A 14 -7.30 -9.27 -12.01
CA ILE A 14 -6.38 -8.13 -12.11
C ILE A 14 -6.67 -7.30 -13.36
N SER A 15 -7.01 -7.92 -14.50
CA SER A 15 -7.31 -7.18 -15.72
C SER A 15 -8.57 -6.30 -15.64
N LYS A 16 -9.34 -6.37 -14.55
CA LYS A 16 -10.62 -5.67 -14.36
C LYS A 16 -10.55 -4.59 -13.27
N VAL A 17 -9.40 -4.36 -12.64
CA VAL A 17 -9.25 -3.34 -11.59
C VAL A 17 -8.51 -2.11 -12.10
N ASP A 18 -8.85 -0.93 -11.59
CA ASP A 18 -8.11 0.30 -11.90
C ASP A 18 -6.78 0.41 -11.13
N LEU A 19 -6.76 -0.11 -9.90
CA LEU A 19 -5.62 -0.04 -8.99
C LEU A 19 -5.38 -1.42 -8.38
N LEU A 20 -4.16 -1.93 -8.54
CA LEU A 20 -3.70 -3.19 -7.95
C LEU A 20 -2.80 -2.91 -6.74
N LEU A 21 -3.07 -3.56 -5.61
CA LEU A 21 -2.25 -3.51 -4.41
C LEU A 21 -1.64 -4.89 -4.14
N LEU A 22 -0.33 -4.95 -4.00
CA LEU A 22 0.44 -6.15 -3.67
C LEU A 22 1.46 -5.83 -2.58
N ASN A 23 1.97 -6.84 -1.87
CA ASN A 23 3.29 -6.75 -1.24
C ASN A 23 4.40 -7.19 -2.21
N ASP A 24 5.65 -6.95 -1.85
CA ASP A 24 6.80 -7.24 -2.70
C ASP A 24 7.02 -8.75 -2.92
N GLY A 25 6.74 -9.59 -1.93
CA GLY A 25 6.73 -11.05 -2.06
C GLY A 25 5.68 -11.53 -3.07
N GLU A 26 4.45 -11.04 -2.96
CA GLU A 26 3.34 -11.34 -3.88
C GLU A 26 3.66 -10.90 -5.31
N ALA A 27 4.23 -9.69 -5.48
CA ALA A 27 4.63 -9.19 -6.78
C ALA A 27 5.71 -10.06 -7.43
N ARG A 28 6.73 -10.46 -6.65
CA ARG A 28 7.79 -11.36 -7.13
C ARG A 28 7.23 -12.73 -7.52
N GLN A 29 6.37 -13.29 -6.67
CA GLN A 29 5.78 -14.61 -6.89
C GLN A 29 4.82 -14.63 -8.08
N LEU A 30 3.99 -13.59 -8.24
CA LEU A 30 2.99 -13.53 -9.31
C LEU A 30 3.65 -13.41 -10.69
N PHE A 31 4.69 -12.60 -10.79
CA PHE A 31 5.33 -12.26 -12.08
C PHE A 31 6.66 -12.97 -12.34
N ASP A 32 7.06 -13.86 -11.44
CA ASP A 32 8.28 -14.67 -11.51
C ASP A 32 9.52 -13.82 -11.81
N THR A 33 9.71 -12.77 -11.01
CA THR A 33 10.86 -11.86 -11.13
C THR A 33 11.28 -11.30 -9.77
N VAL A 34 12.57 -11.05 -9.61
CA VAL A 34 13.12 -10.35 -8.45
C VAL A 34 13.11 -8.82 -8.59
N ASN A 35 12.78 -8.30 -9.77
CA ASN A 35 12.77 -6.87 -10.02
C ASN A 35 11.35 -6.31 -9.85
N LEU A 36 11.14 -5.47 -8.84
CA LEU A 36 9.82 -4.88 -8.57
C LEU A 36 9.33 -3.93 -9.66
N VAL A 37 10.25 -3.27 -10.38
CA VAL A 37 9.89 -2.43 -11.53
C VAL A 37 9.37 -3.31 -12.68
N GLU A 38 10.03 -4.45 -12.93
CA GLU A 38 9.58 -5.42 -13.93
C GLU A 38 8.22 -6.03 -13.55
N ALA A 39 8.06 -6.43 -12.28
CA ALA A 39 6.78 -6.95 -11.77
C ALA A 39 5.65 -5.93 -11.92
N ALA A 40 5.90 -4.66 -11.59
CA ALA A 40 4.92 -3.59 -11.76
C ALA A 40 4.57 -3.34 -13.23
N ASN A 41 5.55 -3.34 -14.13
CA ASN A 41 5.30 -3.18 -15.57
C ASN A 41 4.45 -4.32 -16.13
N LYS A 42 4.79 -5.57 -15.80
CA LYS A 42 3.97 -6.75 -16.16
C LYS A 42 2.54 -6.63 -15.61
N ALA A 43 2.38 -6.12 -14.38
CA ALA A 43 1.05 -5.89 -13.82
C ALA A 43 0.26 -4.81 -14.58
N LEU A 44 0.89 -3.68 -14.93
CA LEU A 44 0.26 -2.60 -15.70
C LEU A 44 -0.19 -3.09 -17.09
N GLU A 45 0.59 -3.96 -17.73
CA GLU A 45 0.23 -4.57 -19.03
C GLU A 45 -1.05 -5.42 -18.98
N LEU A 46 -1.46 -5.89 -17.79
CA LEU A 46 -2.70 -6.66 -17.64
C LEU A 46 -3.96 -5.80 -17.66
N GLY A 47 -3.88 -4.51 -17.37
CA GLY A 47 -5.05 -3.62 -17.31
C GLY A 47 -5.04 -2.52 -16.24
N PRO A 48 -4.54 -2.75 -15.00
CA PRO A 48 -4.50 -1.72 -13.97
C PRO A 48 -3.81 -0.44 -14.44
N LYS A 49 -4.40 0.71 -14.10
CA LYS A 49 -3.81 2.03 -14.37
C LYS A 49 -2.72 2.37 -13.36
N PHE A 50 -2.87 1.84 -12.15
CA PHE A 50 -1.94 2.04 -11.04
C PHE A 50 -1.62 0.71 -10.36
N VAL A 51 -0.35 0.52 -10.00
CA VAL A 51 0.11 -0.63 -9.22
C VAL A 51 0.84 -0.12 -7.99
N ILE A 52 0.42 -0.57 -6.81
CA ILE A 52 1.05 -0.27 -5.53
C ILE A 52 1.73 -1.53 -5.01
N ILE A 53 3.03 -1.45 -4.75
CA ILE A 53 3.81 -2.53 -4.13
C ILE A 53 4.28 -2.07 -2.75
N LYS A 54 3.72 -2.67 -1.71
CA LYS A 54 4.16 -2.48 -0.31
C LYS A 54 5.44 -3.28 -0.05
N LYS A 55 6.36 -2.70 0.71
CA LYS A 55 7.63 -3.31 1.12
C LYS A 55 7.72 -3.39 2.65
N GLY A 56 6.63 -3.80 3.29
CA GLY A 56 6.53 -3.79 4.75
C GLY A 56 6.87 -2.43 5.37
N GLU A 57 7.73 -2.44 6.38
CA GLU A 57 8.26 -1.28 7.08
C GLU A 57 9.14 -0.38 6.21
N HIS A 58 9.52 -0.79 4.99
CA HIS A 58 10.31 0.01 4.05
C HIS A 58 9.43 0.90 3.13
N GLY A 59 8.13 0.96 3.39
CA GLY A 59 7.19 1.85 2.70
C GLY A 59 6.51 1.21 1.49
N ALA A 60 6.16 2.03 0.50
CA ALA A 60 5.37 1.59 -0.65
C ALA A 60 5.82 2.27 -1.94
N LEU A 61 5.73 1.55 -3.05
CA LEU A 61 5.98 2.06 -4.39
C LEU A 61 4.67 2.17 -5.15
N LEU A 62 4.46 3.26 -5.87
CA LEU A 62 3.36 3.45 -6.81
C LEU A 62 3.94 3.54 -8.23
N PHE A 63 3.35 2.77 -9.13
CA PHE A 63 3.67 2.73 -10.54
C PHE A 63 2.45 3.13 -11.36
N SER A 64 2.68 3.96 -12.37
CA SER A 64 1.74 4.22 -13.46
C SER A 64 2.50 4.08 -14.78
N LYS A 65 1.80 4.20 -15.91
CA LYS A 65 2.44 4.22 -17.24
C LYS A 65 3.51 5.31 -17.39
N ASN A 66 3.37 6.43 -16.67
CA ASN A 66 4.16 7.64 -16.91
C ASN A 66 5.04 8.05 -15.72
N SER A 67 4.92 7.39 -14.57
CA SER A 67 5.51 7.87 -13.33
C SER A 67 5.75 6.76 -12.32
N HIS A 68 6.76 6.98 -11.47
CA HIS A 68 6.98 6.21 -10.26
C HIS A 68 6.94 7.15 -9.05
N PHE A 69 6.38 6.67 -7.96
CA PHE A 69 6.40 7.37 -6.68
C PHE A 69 6.84 6.40 -5.58
N ASN A 70 7.76 6.87 -4.73
CA ASN A 70 8.23 6.14 -3.57
C ASN A 70 7.69 6.81 -2.31
N ALA A 71 7.02 6.04 -1.47
CA ALA A 71 6.69 6.40 -0.12
C ALA A 71 7.67 5.75 0.85
N PRO A 72 8.35 6.53 1.73
CA PRO A 72 9.23 5.96 2.72
C PRO A 72 8.39 5.15 3.71
N GLY A 73 9.06 4.20 4.35
CA GLY A 73 8.56 3.60 5.57
C GLY A 73 8.53 4.61 6.71
N TYR A 74 7.69 4.35 7.71
CA TYR A 74 7.76 5.08 8.97
C TYR A 74 8.63 4.31 9.96
N PRO A 75 9.66 4.94 10.53
CA PRO A 75 10.56 4.27 11.46
C PRO A 75 9.87 4.08 12.81
N LEU A 76 9.18 2.96 12.98
CA LEU A 76 8.64 2.55 14.27
C LEU A 76 9.76 2.08 15.18
N GLN A 77 9.82 2.62 16.40
CA GLN A 77 10.76 2.15 17.42
C GLN A 77 10.44 0.73 17.90
N THR A 78 9.17 0.32 17.84
CA THR A 78 8.73 -1.01 18.26
C THR A 78 7.61 -1.52 17.36
N ILE A 79 7.79 -2.72 16.84
CA ILE A 79 6.75 -3.47 16.12
C ILE A 79 6.28 -4.57 17.05
N LYS A 80 5.01 -4.54 17.45
CA LYS A 80 4.41 -5.56 18.32
C LYS A 80 3.80 -6.71 17.53
N ASP A 81 3.00 -6.39 16.51
CA ASP A 81 2.33 -7.39 15.67
C ASP A 81 2.12 -6.83 14.25
N PRO A 82 2.74 -7.43 13.21
CA PRO A 82 2.55 -6.99 11.83
C PRO A 82 1.21 -7.45 11.22
N THR A 83 0.46 -8.30 11.92
CA THR A 83 -0.81 -8.86 11.44
C THR A 83 -1.82 -7.74 11.18
N GLY A 84 -2.41 -7.73 9.99
CA GLY A 84 -3.40 -6.71 9.59
C GLY A 84 -2.81 -5.38 9.12
N CYS A 85 -1.49 -5.12 9.23
CA CYS A 85 -0.90 -3.87 8.71
C CYS A 85 -1.18 -3.70 7.21
N GLY A 86 -1.12 -4.81 6.46
CA GLY A 86 -1.38 -4.81 5.03
C GLY A 86 -2.83 -4.48 4.66
N ASP A 87 -3.79 -4.97 5.43
CA ASP A 87 -5.22 -4.74 5.24
C ASP A 87 -5.64 -3.37 5.76
N SER A 88 -5.11 -2.94 6.91
CA SER A 88 -5.27 -1.58 7.44
C SER A 88 -4.77 -0.53 6.45
N PHE A 89 -3.62 -0.77 5.80
CA PHE A 89 -3.15 0.07 4.69
C PHE A 89 -4.17 0.14 3.55
N GLY A 90 -4.64 -1.02 3.07
CA GLY A 90 -5.57 -1.11 1.95
C GLY A 90 -6.92 -0.46 2.26
N GLY A 91 -7.44 -0.67 3.47
CA GLY A 91 -8.69 -0.08 3.96
C GLY A 91 -8.60 1.44 4.07
N ALA A 92 -7.51 1.97 4.63
CA ALA A 92 -7.30 3.41 4.72
C ALA A 92 -7.11 4.06 3.34
N LEU A 93 -6.38 3.40 2.43
CA LEU A 93 -6.24 3.84 1.05
C LEU A 93 -7.60 3.90 0.33
N ALA A 94 -8.38 2.83 0.40
CA ALA A 94 -9.71 2.77 -0.21
C ALA A 94 -10.65 3.80 0.42
N GLY A 95 -10.65 3.94 1.74
CA GLY A 95 -11.44 4.92 2.47
C GLY A 95 -11.12 6.36 2.10
N TYR A 96 -9.83 6.69 1.95
CA TYR A 96 -9.41 8.03 1.52
C TYR A 96 -9.86 8.36 0.10
N LEU A 97 -9.68 7.42 -0.84
CA LEU A 97 -10.12 7.58 -2.22
C LEU A 97 -11.66 7.68 -2.32
N ALA A 98 -12.39 6.88 -1.54
CA ALA A 98 -13.85 6.96 -1.46
C ALA A 98 -14.34 8.30 -0.90
N LYS A 99 -13.68 8.82 0.14
CA LYS A 99 -14.00 10.12 0.76
C LYS A 99 -13.81 11.28 -0.24
N THR A 100 -12.74 11.24 -1.01
CA THR A 100 -12.36 12.31 -1.95
C THR A 100 -13.00 12.17 -3.33
N LYS A 101 -13.45 10.96 -3.70
CA LYS A 101 -13.99 10.61 -5.02
C LYS A 101 -13.04 10.96 -6.17
N ASP A 102 -11.73 10.95 -5.90
CA ASP A 102 -10.68 11.30 -6.84
C ASP A 102 -9.65 10.17 -6.94
N ILE A 103 -9.52 9.58 -8.12
CA ILE A 103 -8.53 8.53 -8.43
C ILE A 103 -7.33 9.08 -9.21
N SER A 104 -7.13 10.40 -9.20
CA SER A 104 -5.94 11.03 -9.77
C SER A 104 -4.68 10.55 -9.04
N GLU A 105 -3.57 10.46 -9.77
CA GLU A 105 -2.31 10.04 -9.19
C GLU A 105 -1.87 10.90 -7.98
N PRO A 106 -1.97 12.25 -8.01
CA PRO A 106 -1.66 13.06 -6.83
C PRO A 106 -2.50 12.69 -5.60
N ASN A 107 -3.76 12.31 -5.79
CA ASN A 107 -4.63 11.90 -4.70
C ASN A 107 -4.33 10.47 -4.22
N ILE A 108 -3.97 9.56 -5.12
CA ILE A 108 -3.48 8.22 -4.76
C ILE A 108 -2.18 8.32 -3.95
N ARG A 109 -1.26 9.21 -4.32
CA ARG A 109 -0.03 9.46 -3.53
C ARG A 109 -0.36 9.86 -2.10
N LYS A 110 -1.36 10.73 -1.87
CA LYS A 110 -1.85 11.08 -0.53
C LYS A 110 -2.49 9.87 0.16
N ALA A 111 -3.32 9.11 -0.54
CA ALA A 111 -3.96 7.90 -0.01
C ALA A 111 -2.93 6.85 0.47
N ILE A 112 -1.80 6.73 -0.23
CA ILE A 112 -0.67 5.88 0.19
C ILE A 112 -0.09 6.36 1.52
N ILE A 113 0.07 7.68 1.73
CA ILE A 113 0.55 8.21 3.02
C ILE A 113 -0.42 7.86 4.14
N TYR A 114 -1.71 8.10 3.92
CA TYR A 114 -2.75 7.72 4.90
C TYR A 114 -2.74 6.22 5.19
N GLY A 115 -2.62 5.39 4.16
CA GLY A 115 -2.42 3.95 4.30
C GLY A 115 -1.25 3.60 5.20
N SER A 116 -0.09 4.22 4.97
CA SER A 116 1.11 3.99 5.77
C SER A 116 0.96 4.48 7.22
N VAL A 117 0.27 5.61 7.45
CA VAL A 117 -0.03 6.11 8.81
C VAL A 117 -0.86 5.09 9.58
N ILE A 118 -1.96 4.62 9.00
CA ILE A 118 -2.85 3.64 9.65
C ILE A 118 -2.13 2.31 9.88
N ALA A 119 -1.39 1.81 8.89
CA ALA A 119 -0.60 0.59 9.05
C ALA A 119 0.46 0.69 10.14
N SER A 120 1.09 1.86 10.29
CA SER A 120 2.10 2.08 11.34
C SER A 120 1.48 2.07 12.75
N HIS A 121 0.27 2.58 12.93
CA HIS A 121 -0.45 2.45 14.19
C HIS A 121 -0.83 1.00 14.45
N ASN A 122 -1.38 0.30 13.45
CA ASN A 122 -1.72 -1.12 13.59
C ASN A 122 -0.55 -1.95 14.16
N ALA A 123 0.66 -1.70 13.65
CA ALA A 123 1.87 -2.41 14.06
C ALA A 123 2.25 -2.25 15.56
N GLU A 124 1.76 -1.22 16.24
CA GLU A 124 2.11 -0.89 17.64
C GLU A 124 1.25 -1.65 18.68
N GLY A 125 0.21 -2.38 18.24
CA GLY A 125 -0.68 -3.16 19.11
C GLY A 125 -0.81 -4.60 18.65
N PHE A 126 -1.34 -5.48 19.51
CA PHE A 126 -1.66 -6.84 19.11
C PHE A 126 -2.98 -6.84 18.33
N SER A 127 -3.00 -7.46 17.15
CA SER A 127 -4.18 -7.47 16.27
C SER A 127 -4.78 -6.07 16.10
N LEU A 128 -6.10 -5.92 16.24
CA LEU A 128 -6.80 -4.65 16.06
C LEU A 128 -6.83 -3.75 17.30
N GLN A 129 -6.19 -4.12 18.41
CA GLN A 129 -6.31 -3.38 19.67
C GLN A 129 -5.92 -1.90 19.51
N ARG A 130 -4.81 -1.62 18.82
CA ARG A 130 -4.36 -0.23 18.61
C ARG A 130 -5.32 0.59 17.73
N MET A 131 -6.11 -0.08 16.91
CA MET A 131 -7.08 0.55 16.00
C MET A 131 -8.38 0.96 16.73
N GLN A 132 -8.72 0.33 17.86
CA GLN A 132 -9.95 0.62 18.61
C GLN A 132 -9.95 2.02 19.22
N ASP A 133 -8.79 2.47 19.71
CA ASP A 133 -8.62 3.77 20.38
C ASP A 133 -7.86 4.79 19.52
N LEU A 134 -7.76 4.55 18.20
CA LEU A 134 -7.04 5.46 17.30
C LEU A 134 -7.87 6.71 17.02
N SER A 135 -7.36 7.88 17.43
CA SER A 135 -8.04 9.17 17.22
C SER A 135 -7.60 9.88 15.94
N GLU A 136 -8.44 10.78 15.43
CA GLU A 136 -8.07 11.64 14.29
C GLU A 136 -6.84 12.51 14.58
N GLU A 137 -6.68 12.96 15.83
CA GLU A 137 -5.52 13.72 16.26
C GLU A 137 -4.22 12.90 16.11
N GLN A 138 -4.22 11.65 16.56
CA GLN A 138 -3.07 10.75 16.43
C GLN A 138 -2.72 10.48 14.97
N ILE A 139 -3.74 10.29 14.12
CA ILE A 139 -3.56 10.12 12.67
C ILE A 139 -2.95 11.38 12.07
N SER A 140 -3.44 12.57 12.43
CA SER A 140 -2.92 13.85 11.93
C SER A 140 -1.47 14.06 12.37
N GLN A 141 -1.15 13.81 13.64
CA GLN A 141 0.19 13.94 14.19
C GLN A 141 1.17 13.06 13.41
N ARG A 142 0.83 11.78 13.20
CA ARG A 142 1.70 10.87 12.46
C ARG A 142 1.79 11.19 10.97
N PHE A 143 0.72 11.71 10.38
CA PHE A 143 0.77 12.22 9.00
C PHE A 143 1.76 13.38 8.85
N ASP A 144 1.78 14.31 9.80
CA ASP A 144 2.73 15.42 9.83
C ASP A 144 4.18 14.94 10.02
N GLU A 145 4.40 13.92 10.84
CA GLU A 145 5.71 13.27 10.97
C GLU A 145 6.16 12.64 9.64
N PHE A 146 5.27 11.91 8.94
CA PHE A 146 5.54 11.40 7.59
C PHE A 146 5.91 12.49 6.59
N ARG A 147 5.27 13.67 6.69
CA ARG A 147 5.59 14.81 5.84
C ARG A 147 7.01 15.32 6.11
N LYS A 148 7.37 15.47 7.39
CA LYS A 148 8.70 15.92 7.84
C LYS A 148 9.83 14.96 7.44
N ILE A 149 9.58 13.64 7.41
CA ILE A 149 10.57 12.64 6.96
C ILE A 149 11.00 12.86 5.50
N ARG A 150 10.17 13.54 4.69
CA ARG A 150 10.45 13.82 3.28
C ARG A 150 10.98 15.23 3.01
N GLU A 151 11.08 16.09 4.01
CA GLU A 151 11.60 17.44 3.84
C GLU A 151 13.13 17.37 3.66
N PHE A 152 13.60 17.72 2.47
CA PHE A 152 14.99 17.92 2.10
C PHE A 152 15.17 19.31 1.50
#